data_AF-A0A857FPB1-F1
#
_entry.id   AF-A0A857FPB1-F1
#
_cell.length_a   1.000
_cell.length_b   1.000
_cell.length_c   1.000
_cell.angle_alpha   90.00
_cell.angle_beta   90.00
_cell.angle_gamma   90.00
#
_symmetry.space_group_name_H-M   'P 1'
#
loop_
_entity.id
_entity.type
_entity.pdbx_description
1 polymer ?
#
loop_
_entity_poly.entity_id
_entity_poly.type
_entity_poly.pdbx_seq_one_letter_code
_entity_poly.pdbx_strand_id
1 'polypeptide(L)' 'MALFLTPGQRADITEAEPLLDEVDPEAFIADKAYDADPLIEKFEGRGITPVIPSKE' A
#
# COMPACT_ATOMS: atom_id res chain seq x y z
N MET A 1 11.31 -2.27 -11.13
CA MET A 1 10.75 -3.45 -10.45
C MET A 1 11.46 -3.57 -9.11
N ALA A 2 10.73 -3.42 -8.01
CA ALA A 2 11.24 -3.47 -6.64
C ALA A 2 10.58 -4.64 -5.89
N LEU A 3 11.33 -5.29 -4.99
CA LEU A 3 10.83 -6.35 -4.12
C LEU A 3 11.36 -6.08 -2.72
N PHE A 4 10.44 -5.96 -1.75
CA PHE A 4 10.77 -5.73 -0.36
C PHE A 4 10.22 -6.88 0.49
N LEU A 5 11.06 -7.47 1.34
CA LEU A 5 10.70 -8.59 2.21
C LEU A 5 10.87 -8.17 3.68
N THR A 6 9.79 -8.27 4.45
CA THR A 6 9.76 -7.99 5.88
C THR A 6 9.96 -9.28 6.70
N PRO A 7 10.60 -9.19 7.88
CA PRO A 7 10.45 -10.22 8.89
C PRO A 7 8.98 -10.31 9.32
N GLY A 8 8.43 -11.51 9.47
CA GLY A 8 6.98 -11.73 9.72
C GLY A 8 6.41 -11.15 11.03
N GLN A 9 7.24 -10.51 11.86
CA GLN A 9 6.82 -9.76 13.05
C GLN A 9 6.48 -8.29 12.73
N ARG A 10 6.85 -7.81 11.53
CA ARG A 10 6.62 -6.43 11.09
C ARG A 10 5.31 -6.36 10.33
N ALA A 11 4.46 -5.40 10.66
CA ALA A 11 3.23 -5.18 9.91
C ALA A 11 3.57 -4.60 8.53
N ASP A 12 3.19 -5.31 7.48
CA ASP A 12 3.53 -4.96 6.11
C ASP A 12 2.98 -3.60 5.66
N ILE A 13 1.95 -3.10 6.36
CA ILE A 13 1.36 -1.78 6.15
C ILE A 13 2.36 -0.62 6.31
N THR A 14 3.42 -0.79 7.11
CA THR A 14 4.44 0.26 7.28
C THR A 14 5.44 0.32 6.12
N GLU A 15 5.51 -0.71 5.28
CA GLU A 15 6.45 -0.76 4.15
C GLU A 15 5.84 -0.29 2.84
N ALA A 16 4.52 -0.15 2.78
CA ALA A 16 3.85 0.36 1.59
C ALA A 16 4.36 1.75 1.21
N GLU A 17 4.63 2.63 2.19
CA GLU A 17 5.16 3.98 1.96
C GLU A 17 6.57 4.00 1.34
N PRO A 18 7.62 3.39 1.94
CA PRO A 18 8.95 3.41 1.36
C PRO A 18 9.03 2.74 -0.01
N LEU A 19 8.17 1.75 -0.28
CA LEU A 19 8.06 1.16 -1.62
C LEU A 19 7.61 2.17 -2.68
N LEU A 20 6.67 3.08 -2.34
CA LEU A 20 6.21 4.12 -3.26
C LEU A 20 7.27 5.20 -3.55
N ASP A 21 8.36 5.27 -2.80
CA ASP A 21 9.47 6.16 -3.13
C ASP A 21 10.41 5.53 -4.18
N GLU A 22 10.35 4.19 -4.36
CA GLU A 22 11.12 3.46 -5.37
C GLU A 22 10.31 3.12 -6.63
N VAL A 23 8.98 3.15 -6.55
CA VAL A 23 8.08 2.86 -7.67
C VAL A 23 6.93 3.86 -7.74
N ASP A 24 6.49 4.17 -8.97
CA ASP A 24 5.35 5.07 -9.24
C ASP A 24 4.22 4.28 -9.93
N PRO A 25 3.40 3.52 -9.17
CA PRO A 25 2.33 2.71 -9.74
C PRO A 25 1.04 3.52 -9.94
N GLU A 26 0.28 3.22 -10.99
CA GLU A 26 -1.05 3.83 -11.20
C GLU A 26 -2.13 3.27 -10.25
N ALA A 27 -1.93 2.04 -9.76
CA ALA A 27 -2.86 1.35 -8.86
C ALA A 27 -2.14 0.56 -7.77
N PHE A 28 -2.72 0.53 -6.58
CA PHE A 28 -2.25 -0.23 -5.42
C PHE A 28 -3.28 -1.32 -5.07
N ILE A 29 -2.91 -2.59 -5.22
CA ILE A 29 -3.78 -3.72 -4.88
C ILE A 29 -3.31 -4.30 -3.55
N ALA A 30 -4.19 -4.36 -2.56
CA ALA A 30 -3.88 -4.93 -1.26
C ALA A 30 -5.09 -5.60 -0.61
N ASP A 31 -4.81 -6.43 0.39
CA ASP A 31 -5.85 -7.02 1.24
C ASP A 31 -6.44 -5.96 2.19
N LYS A 32 -7.58 -6.27 2.79
CA LYS A 32 -8.30 -5.45 3.77
C LYS A 32 -7.48 -5.01 4.98
N ALA A 33 -6.40 -5.73 5.33
CA ALA A 33 -5.50 -5.28 6.38
C ALA A 33 -4.82 -3.92 6.07
N TYR A 34 -4.84 -3.50 4.79
CA TYR A 34 -4.31 -2.22 4.30
C TYR A 34 -5.39 -1.17 4.08
N ASP A 35 -6.64 -1.46 4.46
CA ASP A 35 -7.76 -0.51 4.50
C ASP A 35 -7.57 0.44 5.70
N ALA A 36 -6.55 1.29 5.60
CA ALA A 36 -6.20 2.28 6.61
C ALA A 36 -6.29 3.66 5.97
N ASP A 37 -7.14 4.52 6.55
CA ASP A 37 -7.37 5.89 6.06
C ASP A 37 -6.05 6.67 5.79
N PRO A 38 -5.02 6.63 6.67
CA PRO A 38 -3.78 7.36 6.42
C PRO A 38 -2.97 6.85 5.23
N LEU A 39 -3.14 5.58 4.85
CA LEU A 39 -2.46 4.98 3.72
C LEU A 39 -3.20 5.30 2.41
N ILE A 40 -4.53 5.21 2.44
CA ILE A 40 -5.42 5.58 1.32
C ILE A 40 -5.23 7.04 0.93
N GLU A 41 -5.26 7.96 1.90
CA GLU A 41 -5.06 9.39 1.66
C GLU A 41 -3.70 9.70 0.99
N LYS A 42 -2.66 8.92 1.32
CA LYS A 42 -1.34 9.06 0.70
C LYS A 42 -1.33 8.58 -0.74
N PHE A 43 -2.02 7.46 -1.04
CA PHE A 43 -2.16 6.99 -2.41
C PHE A 43 -2.94 8.00 -3.26
N GLU A 44 -4.09 8.47 -2.77
CA GLU A 44 -4.91 9.46 -3.47
C GLU A 44 -4.15 10.77 -3.69
N GLY A 45 -3.39 11.24 -2.70
CA GLY A 45 -2.54 12.42 -2.82
C GLY A 45 -1.43 12.29 -3.87
N ARG A 46 -0.98 11.06 -4.16
CA ARG A 46 -0.02 10.75 -5.23
C ARG A 46 -0.71 10.40 -6.57
N GLY A 47 -2.05 10.39 -6.62
CA GLY A 47 -2.81 10.01 -7.82
C GLY A 47 -2.89 8.50 -8.07
N ILE A 48 -2.55 7.70 -7.06
CA ILE A 48 -2.55 6.24 -7.10
C ILE A 48 -3.92 5.74 -6.67
N THR A 49 -4.50 4.81 -7.43
CA THR A 49 -5.83 4.25 -7.09
C THR A 49 -5.69 3.05 -6.15
N PRO A 50 -6.17 3.12 -4.89
CA PRO A 50 -6.21 1.96 -4.01
C PRO A 50 -7.36 1.03 -4.40
N VAL A 51 -7.04 -0.22 -4.70
CA VAL A 51 -7.98 -1.30 -5.02
C VAL A 51 -7.93 -2.31 -3.88
N ILE A 52 -8.78 -2.06 -2.87
CA ILE A 52 -8.91 -2.91 -1.68
C ILE A 52 -10.31 -3.55 -1.72
N PRO A 53 -10.42 -4.89 -1.68
CA PRO A 53 -11.72 -5.54 -1.73
C PRO A 53 -12.56 -5.16 -0.50
N SER A 54 -13.77 -4.64 -0.76
CA SER A 54 -14.75 -4.34 0.28
C SER A 54 -15.23 -5.63 0.96
N LYS A 55 -15.49 -5.52 2.27
CA LYS A 55 -16.05 -6.60 3.10
C LYS A 55 -17.43 -6.98 2.54
N GLU A 56 -17.60 -8.24 2.15
CA GLU A 56 -18.92 -8.90 2.18
C GLU A 56 -19.25 -9.34 3.62
#